data_AF-A0A317F4V5-F1
#
_entry.id   AF-A0A317F4V5-F1
#
_cell.length_a   1.000
_cell.length_b   1.000
_cell.length_c   1.000
_cell.angle_alpha   90.00
_cell.angle_beta   90.00
_cell.angle_gamma   90.00
#
_symmetry.space_group_name_H-M   'P 1'
#
loop_
_entity.id
_entity.type
_entity.pdbx_description
1 polymer ?
#
loop_
_entity_poly.entity_id
_entity_poly.type
_entity_poly.pdbx_seq_one_letter_code
_entity_poly.pdbx_strand_id
1 'polypeptide(L)'
;MLVFNSEMHLLTFIFIVVEFGMLVFYQLPHYLAHTKDKSRLYYLILLSLLLVYNVTGGLFPDPAIPLPITLQNIIAYGSGFLMASYFPYFFYKTLALEKLRFHALYGVPLFLLLPYLVFFAGFYTFTEDLDATIKWGMIIPFFYSIFIMAAILRALRIKFRQEDRAGYPVHQWEALSIYCAVLPWVCMTIFSYLHISQWIEVLCTNLGFICTTAAFISHAVRKEKINRRRLEELSVARPSDEEFEQNLNRYNFSNREIEIIRLLRMGNSKQEISEKLFIATATVSRHVQNIHYKAEVGNRIELMRRLESSYPDK
;
A
#
# COMPACT_ATOMS: atom_id res chain seq x y z
N MET A 1 -6.39 -12.38 -33.92
CA MET A 1 -5.29 -11.95 -34.80
C MET A 1 -3.99 -12.11 -34.03
N LEU A 2 -3.01 -12.81 -34.62
CA LEU A 2 -1.65 -12.91 -34.08
C LEU A 2 -0.81 -11.75 -34.59
N VAL A 3 0.26 -11.40 -33.89
CA VAL A 3 1.16 -10.30 -34.26
C VAL A 3 2.60 -10.80 -34.44
N PHE A 4 3.37 -10.08 -35.25
CA PHE A 4 4.81 -10.32 -35.48
C PHE A 4 5.19 -11.73 -35.95
N ASN A 5 4.29 -12.45 -36.62
CA ASN A 5 4.47 -13.86 -36.97
C ASN A 5 4.84 -14.73 -35.75
N SER A 6 4.34 -14.36 -34.58
CA SER A 6 4.52 -15.09 -33.31
C SER A 6 3.17 -15.65 -32.82
N GLU A 7 3.21 -16.48 -31.79
CA GLU A 7 2.01 -16.96 -31.08
C GLU A 7 1.31 -15.86 -30.25
N MET A 8 1.84 -14.63 -30.24
CA MET A 8 1.26 -13.54 -29.47
C MET A 8 -0.03 -13.03 -30.09
N HIS A 9 -1.11 -13.05 -29.32
CA HIS A 9 -2.36 -12.41 -29.68
C HIS A 9 -2.25 -10.87 -29.66
N LEU A 10 -2.89 -10.21 -30.63
CA LEU A 10 -2.98 -8.73 -30.69
C LEU A 10 -3.49 -8.12 -29.38
N LEU A 11 -4.44 -8.79 -28.72
CA LEU A 11 -4.97 -8.36 -27.42
C LEU A 11 -3.86 -8.31 -26.35
N THR A 12 -3.06 -9.38 -26.24
CA THR A 12 -1.93 -9.45 -25.32
C THR A 12 -0.91 -8.36 -25.62
N PHE A 13 -0.60 -8.12 -26.90
CA PHE A 13 0.30 -7.06 -27.30
C PHE A 13 -0.20 -5.67 -26.88
N ILE A 14 -1.49 -5.38 -27.05
CA ILE A 14 -2.10 -4.12 -26.60
C ILE A 14 -1.92 -3.94 -25.08
N PHE A 15 -2.18 -4.98 -24.29
CA PHE A 15 -1.95 -4.94 -22.84
C PHE A 15 -0.49 -4.67 -22.49
N ILE A 16 0.45 -5.36 -23.13
CA ILE A 16 1.90 -5.15 -22.93
C ILE A 16 2.29 -3.69 -23.20
N VAL A 17 1.81 -3.10 -24.30
CA VAL A 17 2.12 -1.70 -24.64
C VAL A 17 1.59 -0.74 -23.57
N VAL A 18 0.35 -0.95 -23.12
CA VAL A 18 -0.27 -0.14 -22.07
C VAL A 18 0.46 -0.29 -20.74
N GLU A 19 0.78 -1.51 -20.34
CA GLU A 19 1.50 -1.82 -19.10
C GLU A 19 2.92 -1.25 -19.09
N PHE A 20 3.64 -1.40 -20.20
CA PHE A 20 4.98 -0.84 -20.36
C PHE A 20 4.94 0.69 -20.29
N GLY A 21 3.98 1.31 -20.99
CA GLY A 21 3.78 2.76 -20.94
C GLY A 21 3.47 3.24 -19.52
N MET A 22 2.59 2.54 -18.81
CA MET A 22 2.25 2.82 -17.42
C MET A 22 3.45 2.66 -16.48
N LEU A 23 4.27 1.63 -16.68
CA LEU A 23 5.47 1.35 -15.89
C LEU A 23 6.50 2.47 -16.06
N VAL A 24 6.86 2.80 -17.30
CA VAL A 24 7.97 3.69 -17.63
C VAL A 24 7.61 5.17 -17.55
N PHE A 25 6.43 5.57 -18.05
CA PHE A 25 6.09 6.99 -18.15
C PHE A 25 5.33 7.53 -16.93
N TYR A 26 4.79 6.67 -16.07
CA TYR A 26 3.99 7.10 -14.91
C TYR A 26 4.52 6.57 -13.58
N GLN A 27 4.54 5.25 -13.40
CA GLN A 27 4.81 4.66 -12.07
C GLN A 27 6.28 4.82 -11.65
N LEU A 28 7.22 4.56 -12.56
CA LEU A 28 8.64 4.63 -12.23
C LEU A 28 9.09 6.07 -11.90
N PRO A 29 8.80 7.11 -12.69
CA PRO A 29 9.14 8.48 -12.35
C PRO A 29 8.53 8.93 -11.01
N HIS A 30 7.27 8.56 -10.76
CA HIS A 30 6.61 8.93 -9.52
C HIS A 30 7.24 8.24 -8.29
N TYR A 31 7.65 6.98 -8.41
CA TYR A 31 8.40 6.31 -7.34
C TYR A 31 9.77 6.96 -7.11
N LEU A 32 10.51 7.26 -8.18
CA LEU A 32 11.81 7.92 -8.07
C LEU A 32 11.70 9.32 -7.41
N ALA A 33 10.60 10.02 -7.65
CA ALA A 33 10.30 11.29 -6.98
C ALA A 33 9.96 11.14 -5.48
N HIS A 34 9.49 9.96 -5.05
CA HIS A 34 9.00 9.71 -3.68
C HIS A 34 9.49 8.35 -3.13
N THR A 35 10.81 8.16 -3.06
CA THR A 35 11.44 6.87 -2.69
C THR A 35 11.07 6.34 -1.29
N LYS A 36 10.54 7.20 -0.40
CA LYS A 36 10.07 6.80 0.93
C LYS A 36 8.76 6.00 0.90
N ASP A 37 7.97 6.10 -0.17
CA ASP A 37 6.71 5.38 -0.34
C ASP A 37 6.95 3.95 -0.83
N LYS A 38 7.16 3.03 0.12
CA LYS A 38 7.38 1.60 -0.18
C LYS A 38 6.19 0.95 -0.88
N SER A 39 4.97 1.49 -0.76
CA SER A 39 3.79 0.91 -1.41
C SER A 39 3.90 0.97 -2.93
N ARG A 40 4.50 2.04 -3.46
CA ARG A 40 4.78 2.20 -4.90
C ARG A 40 5.82 1.21 -5.39
N LEU A 41 6.86 0.96 -4.62
CA LEU A 41 7.84 -0.08 -4.95
C LEU A 41 7.16 -1.45 -5.10
N TYR A 42 6.30 -1.82 -4.15
CA TYR A 42 5.60 -3.11 -4.25
C TYR A 42 4.67 -3.17 -5.47
N TYR A 43 4.02 -2.06 -5.81
CA TYR A 43 3.19 -1.97 -7.01
C TYR A 43 4.03 -2.06 -8.31
N LEU A 44 5.19 -1.41 -8.37
CA LEU A 44 6.11 -1.50 -9.51
C LEU A 44 6.57 -2.93 -9.77
N ILE A 45 6.89 -3.67 -8.70
CA ILE A 45 7.24 -5.09 -8.80
C ILE A 45 6.05 -5.88 -9.36
N LEU A 46 4.83 -5.64 -8.85
CA LEU A 46 3.63 -6.32 -9.34
C LEU A 46 3.39 -6.05 -10.84
N LEU A 47 3.51 -4.80 -11.28
CA LEU A 47 3.34 -4.39 -12.69
C LEU A 47 4.45 -4.99 -13.58
N SER A 48 5.69 -5.05 -13.09
CA SER A 48 6.79 -5.67 -13.82
C SER A 48 6.59 -7.18 -13.96
N LEU A 49 6.10 -7.85 -12.92
CA LEU A 49 5.75 -9.28 -12.99
C LEU A 49 4.61 -9.55 -13.97
N LEU A 50 3.59 -8.68 -14.01
CA LEU A 50 2.51 -8.77 -15.00
C LEU A 50 3.04 -8.63 -16.43
N LEU A 51 3.92 -7.66 -16.66
CA LEU A 51 4.53 -7.45 -17.97
C LEU A 51 5.34 -8.68 -18.40
N VAL A 52 6.14 -9.24 -17.49
CA VAL A 52 6.91 -10.47 -17.74
C VAL A 52 5.96 -11.63 -18.05
N TYR A 53 4.86 -11.79 -17.30
CA TYR A 53 3.85 -12.81 -17.56
C TYR A 53 3.22 -12.66 -18.95
N ASN A 54 2.75 -11.47 -19.32
CA ASN A 54 2.11 -11.24 -20.62
C ASN A 54 3.10 -11.42 -21.79
N VAL A 55 4.35 -10.97 -21.63
CA VAL A 55 5.40 -11.12 -22.66
C VAL A 55 5.77 -12.60 -22.82
N THR A 56 6.10 -13.29 -21.73
CA THR A 56 6.53 -14.69 -21.79
C THR A 56 5.41 -15.61 -22.19
N GLY A 57 4.20 -15.44 -21.65
CA GLY A 57 3.03 -16.17 -22.10
C GLY A 57 2.73 -15.90 -23.57
N GLY A 58 2.77 -14.65 -24.02
CA GLY A 58 2.49 -14.31 -25.42
C GLY A 58 3.51 -14.82 -26.42
N LEU A 59 4.79 -14.93 -26.05
CA LEU A 59 5.86 -15.38 -26.94
C LEU A 59 6.12 -16.88 -26.89
N PHE A 60 5.77 -17.56 -25.80
CA PHE A 60 6.13 -18.95 -25.56
C PHE A 60 4.90 -19.86 -25.44
N PRO A 61 4.96 -21.10 -25.96
CA PRO A 61 6.08 -21.68 -26.70
C PRO A 61 6.05 -21.31 -28.20
N ASP A 62 7.20 -21.00 -28.77
CA ASP A 62 7.40 -20.75 -30.20
C ASP A 62 8.66 -21.52 -30.69
N PRO A 63 8.50 -22.50 -31.61
CA PRO A 63 9.61 -23.25 -32.19
C PRO A 63 10.64 -22.41 -32.97
N ALA A 64 10.27 -21.21 -33.41
CA ALA A 64 11.19 -20.31 -34.12
C ALA A 64 12.22 -19.66 -33.17
N ILE A 65 11.94 -19.63 -31.87
CA ILE A 65 12.85 -19.06 -30.87
C ILE A 65 13.93 -20.10 -30.54
N PRO A 66 15.24 -19.73 -30.51
CA PRO A 66 16.35 -20.66 -30.26
C PRO A 66 16.49 -21.02 -28.76
N LEU A 67 15.38 -21.40 -28.14
CA LEU A 67 15.29 -21.90 -26.78
C LEU A 67 14.52 -23.23 -26.79
N PRO A 68 14.94 -24.25 -26.02
CA PRO A 68 14.19 -25.51 -25.93
C PRO A 68 12.74 -25.27 -25.51
N ILE A 69 11.79 -25.95 -26.15
CA ILE A 69 10.36 -25.84 -25.84
C ILE A 69 10.07 -26.12 -24.37
N THR A 70 10.78 -27.06 -23.77
CA THR A 70 10.71 -27.36 -22.33
C THR A 70 11.05 -26.11 -21.50
N LEU A 71 12.13 -25.40 -21.83
CA LEU A 71 12.54 -24.19 -21.13
C LEU A 71 11.56 -23.03 -21.36
N GLN A 72 11.07 -22.88 -22.58
CA GLN A 72 10.06 -21.88 -22.91
C GLN A 72 8.78 -22.06 -22.07
N ASN A 73 8.30 -23.30 -21.96
CA ASN A 73 7.16 -23.64 -21.11
C ASN A 73 7.45 -23.40 -19.62
N ILE A 74 8.63 -23.79 -19.12
CA ILE A 74 9.00 -23.51 -17.73
C ILE A 74 8.93 -21.99 -17.46
N ILE A 75 9.47 -21.17 -18.36
CA ILE A 75 9.45 -19.71 -18.23
C ILE A 75 8.01 -19.16 -18.28
N ALA A 76 7.20 -19.60 -19.24
CA ALA A 76 5.82 -19.13 -19.43
C ALA A 76 4.92 -19.46 -18.22
N TYR A 77 4.94 -20.71 -17.74
CA TYR A 77 4.18 -21.09 -16.54
C TYR A 77 4.76 -20.45 -15.29
N GLY A 78 6.09 -20.38 -15.19
CA GLY A 78 6.80 -19.82 -14.04
C GLY A 78 6.53 -18.35 -13.82
N SER A 79 6.45 -17.55 -14.89
CA SER A 79 6.10 -16.14 -14.79
C SER A 79 4.67 -15.96 -14.25
N GLY A 80 3.71 -16.78 -14.68
CA GLY A 80 2.34 -16.79 -14.15
C GLY A 80 2.28 -17.16 -12.66
N PHE A 81 2.99 -18.22 -12.26
CA PHE A 81 3.10 -18.63 -10.86
C PHE A 81 3.73 -17.55 -9.99
N LEU A 82 4.83 -16.94 -10.44
CA LEU A 82 5.54 -15.90 -9.71
C LEU A 82 4.67 -14.65 -9.54
N MET A 83 3.98 -14.25 -10.60
CA MET A 83 3.06 -13.13 -10.60
C MET A 83 1.92 -13.37 -9.60
N ALA A 84 1.19 -14.48 -9.72
CA ALA A 84 0.08 -14.81 -8.82
C ALA A 84 0.53 -14.96 -7.36
N SER A 85 1.71 -15.54 -7.14
CA SER A 85 2.32 -15.72 -5.82
C SER A 85 2.73 -14.40 -5.15
N TYR A 86 2.96 -13.34 -5.92
CA TYR A 86 3.34 -12.06 -5.36
C TYR A 86 2.14 -11.28 -4.77
N PHE A 87 0.90 -11.54 -5.21
CA PHE A 87 -0.31 -10.83 -4.73
C PHE A 87 -0.51 -10.88 -3.21
N PRO A 88 -0.44 -12.04 -2.53
CA PRO A 88 -0.56 -12.09 -1.08
C PRO A 88 0.50 -11.26 -0.35
N TYR A 89 1.73 -11.26 -0.87
CA TYR A 89 2.81 -10.44 -0.32
C TYR A 89 2.57 -8.95 -0.56
N PHE A 90 2.15 -8.58 -1.77
CA PHE A 90 1.75 -7.23 -2.13
C PHE A 90 0.68 -6.70 -1.15
N PHE A 91 -0.43 -7.43 -0.97
CA PHE A 91 -1.49 -7.01 -0.03
C PHE A 91 -1.03 -7.00 1.43
N TYR A 92 -0.21 -7.95 1.85
CA TYR A 92 0.38 -7.96 3.19
C TYR A 92 1.15 -6.65 3.46
N LYS A 93 1.97 -6.20 2.51
CA LYS A 93 2.81 -5.00 2.68
C LYS A 93 2.06 -3.69 2.44
N THR A 94 1.26 -3.59 1.39
CA THR A 94 0.61 -2.31 1.02
C THR A 94 -0.62 -2.02 1.86
N LEU A 95 -1.37 -3.05 2.26
CA LEU A 95 -2.54 -2.92 3.11
C LEU A 95 -2.25 -3.28 4.57
N ALA A 96 -1.02 -3.58 4.97
CA ALA A 96 -0.67 -3.93 6.35
C ALA A 96 -1.56 -5.06 6.94
N LEU A 97 -1.86 -6.09 6.14
CA LEU A 97 -2.70 -7.21 6.55
C LEU A 97 -1.92 -8.20 7.41
N GLU A 98 -1.73 -7.93 8.70
CA GLU A 98 -0.91 -8.76 9.60
C GLU A 98 -1.31 -10.24 9.63
N LYS A 99 -2.62 -10.52 9.53
CA LYS A 99 -3.14 -11.90 9.49
C LYS A 99 -2.70 -12.69 8.25
N LEU A 100 -2.24 -12.01 7.20
CA LEU A 100 -1.76 -12.64 5.98
C LEU A 100 -0.26 -12.95 6.03
N ARG A 101 0.47 -12.56 7.09
CA ARG A 101 1.93 -12.71 7.21
C ARG A 101 2.41 -14.14 6.95
N PHE A 102 1.75 -15.14 7.53
CA PHE A 102 2.13 -16.54 7.32
C PHE A 102 1.99 -16.94 5.85
N HIS A 103 0.86 -16.60 5.23
CA HIS A 103 0.61 -16.91 3.82
C HIS A 103 1.60 -16.20 2.89
N ALA A 104 1.87 -14.92 3.14
CA ALA A 104 2.76 -14.11 2.33
C ALA A 104 4.23 -14.55 2.41
N LEU A 105 4.70 -15.05 3.56
CA LEU A 105 6.12 -15.37 3.78
C LEU A 105 6.44 -16.86 3.66
N TYR A 106 5.51 -17.74 4.02
CA TYR A 106 5.77 -19.17 4.12
C TYR A 106 4.78 -20.00 3.30
N GLY A 107 3.49 -19.72 3.44
CA GLY A 107 2.46 -20.52 2.79
C GLY A 107 2.53 -20.47 1.26
N VAL A 108 2.67 -19.28 0.66
CA VAL A 108 2.82 -19.14 -0.80
C VAL A 108 4.08 -19.82 -1.32
N PRO A 109 5.29 -19.57 -0.76
CA PRO A 109 6.47 -20.31 -1.17
C PRO A 109 6.30 -21.84 -1.06
N LEU A 110 5.68 -22.33 0.01
CA LEU A 110 5.53 -23.76 0.26
C LEU A 110 4.47 -24.44 -0.59
N PHE A 111 3.34 -23.79 -0.85
CA PHE A 111 2.17 -24.42 -1.47
C PHE A 111 1.88 -23.97 -2.90
N LEU A 112 2.53 -22.89 -3.39
CA LEU A 112 2.46 -22.46 -4.80
C LEU A 112 3.81 -22.63 -5.50
N LEU A 113 4.87 -21.99 -4.98
CA LEU A 113 6.17 -21.97 -5.68
C LEU A 113 6.91 -23.30 -5.60
N LEU A 114 6.92 -23.97 -4.45
CA LEU A 114 7.61 -25.25 -4.30
C LEU A 114 6.99 -26.35 -5.19
N PRO A 115 5.65 -26.56 -5.25
CA PRO A 115 5.06 -27.49 -6.21
C PRO A 115 5.45 -27.15 -7.65
N TYR A 116 5.41 -25.86 -8.03
CA TYR A 116 5.88 -25.46 -9.36
C TYR A 116 7.34 -25.85 -9.60
N LEU A 117 8.26 -25.59 -8.66
CA LEU A 117 9.67 -25.98 -8.83
C LEU A 117 9.85 -27.50 -8.93
N VAL A 118 9.15 -28.27 -8.11
CA VAL A 118 9.25 -29.74 -8.12
C VAL A 118 8.74 -30.32 -9.43
N PHE A 119 7.58 -29.86 -9.92
CA PHE A 119 6.94 -30.44 -11.09
C PHE A 119 7.42 -29.81 -12.41
N PHE A 120 7.48 -28.49 -12.53
CA PHE A 120 7.88 -27.83 -13.77
C PHE A 120 9.40 -27.74 -13.93
N ALA A 121 10.16 -27.39 -12.89
CA ALA A 121 11.62 -27.32 -13.04
C ALA A 121 12.29 -28.70 -12.86
N GLY A 122 11.70 -29.57 -12.04
CA GLY A 122 12.16 -30.94 -11.82
C GLY A 122 11.58 -31.94 -12.83
N PHE A 123 10.36 -32.43 -12.55
CA PHE A 123 9.73 -33.53 -13.27
C PHE A 123 9.65 -33.31 -14.80
N TYR A 124 9.15 -32.15 -15.24
CA TYR A 124 8.95 -31.84 -16.65
C TYR A 124 10.24 -31.80 -17.47
N THR A 125 11.35 -31.36 -16.87
CA THR A 125 12.68 -31.35 -17.53
C THR A 125 13.12 -32.76 -17.95
N PHE A 126 12.67 -33.81 -17.25
CA PHE A 126 13.03 -35.19 -17.56
C PHE A 126 11.97 -35.94 -18.36
N THR A 127 10.70 -35.62 -18.17
CA THR A 127 9.60 -36.33 -18.83
C THR A 127 9.17 -35.70 -20.15
N GLU A 128 9.38 -34.39 -20.31
CA GLU A 128 8.86 -33.57 -21.41
C GLU A 128 7.33 -33.69 -21.61
N ASP A 129 6.62 -34.24 -20.62
CA ASP A 129 5.17 -34.42 -20.61
C ASP A 129 4.51 -33.26 -19.84
N LEU A 130 4.05 -32.26 -20.59
CA LEU A 130 3.43 -31.07 -20.04
C LEU A 130 2.07 -31.38 -19.38
N ASP A 131 1.29 -32.28 -19.97
CA ASP A 131 -0.06 -32.60 -19.46
C ASP A 131 0.02 -33.32 -18.12
N ALA A 132 0.92 -34.30 -17.98
CA ALA A 132 1.18 -34.95 -16.69
C ALA A 132 1.73 -33.95 -15.66
N THR A 133 2.61 -33.04 -16.08
CA THR A 133 3.19 -32.00 -15.22
C THR A 133 2.10 -31.08 -14.66
N ILE A 134 1.21 -30.57 -15.50
CA ILE A 134 0.08 -29.72 -15.08
C ILE A 134 -0.84 -30.52 -14.16
N LYS A 135 -1.24 -31.73 -14.56
CA LYS A 135 -2.20 -32.55 -13.81
C LYS A 135 -1.74 -32.81 -12.37
N TRP A 136 -0.48 -33.18 -12.17
CA TRP A 136 0.05 -33.49 -10.84
C TRP A 136 0.55 -32.25 -10.09
N GLY A 137 1.18 -31.33 -10.80
CA GLY A 137 1.75 -30.11 -10.21
C GLY A 137 0.71 -29.12 -9.72
N MET A 138 -0.50 -29.13 -10.29
CA MET A 138 -1.56 -28.15 -9.94
C MET A 138 -2.45 -28.57 -8.77
N ILE A 139 -2.36 -29.82 -8.27
CA ILE A 139 -3.24 -30.31 -7.20
C ILE A 139 -3.08 -29.47 -5.93
N ILE A 140 -1.85 -29.34 -5.42
CA ILE A 140 -1.57 -28.55 -4.21
C ILE A 140 -1.89 -27.06 -4.43
N PRO A 141 -1.39 -26.42 -5.52
CA PRO A 141 -1.73 -25.04 -5.83
C PRO A 141 -3.23 -24.75 -5.91
N PHE A 142 -4.02 -25.66 -6.49
CA PHE A 142 -5.46 -25.49 -6.63
C PHE A 142 -6.19 -25.39 -5.28
N PHE A 143 -5.96 -26.34 -4.36
CA PHE A 143 -6.60 -26.27 -3.04
C PHE A 143 -6.09 -25.08 -2.22
N TYR A 144 -4.81 -24.77 -2.34
CA TYR A 144 -4.23 -23.65 -1.63
C TYR A 144 -4.68 -22.29 -2.19
N SER A 145 -4.93 -22.16 -3.49
CA SER A 145 -5.43 -20.92 -4.11
C SER A 145 -6.83 -20.57 -3.59
N ILE A 146 -7.71 -21.56 -3.40
CA ILE A 146 -9.02 -21.39 -2.77
C ILE A 146 -8.86 -20.99 -1.29
N PHE A 147 -7.96 -21.65 -0.57
CA PHE A 147 -7.71 -21.35 0.84
C PHE A 147 -7.19 -19.92 1.04
N ILE A 148 -6.16 -19.52 0.27
CA ILE A 148 -5.55 -18.20 0.40
C ILE A 148 -6.51 -17.09 -0.05
N MET A 149 -7.39 -17.36 -1.03
CA MET A 149 -8.48 -16.45 -1.37
C MET A 149 -9.34 -16.16 -0.14
N ALA A 150 -9.83 -17.20 0.53
CA ALA A 150 -10.65 -17.04 1.73
C ALA A 150 -9.88 -16.30 2.84
N ALA A 151 -8.59 -16.56 3.00
CA ALA A 151 -7.72 -15.86 3.95
C ALA A 151 -7.57 -14.36 3.63
N ILE A 152 -7.35 -14.00 2.35
CA ILE A 152 -7.26 -12.60 1.89
C ILE A 152 -8.59 -11.89 2.14
N LEU A 153 -9.72 -12.48 1.71
CA LEU A 153 -11.05 -11.92 1.90
C LEU A 153 -11.34 -11.68 3.39
N ARG A 154 -10.99 -12.65 4.26
CA ARG A 154 -11.15 -12.52 5.71
C ARG A 154 -10.28 -11.41 6.29
N ALA A 155 -9.01 -11.32 5.87
CA ALA A 155 -8.08 -10.30 6.34
C ALA A 155 -8.56 -8.89 5.94
N LEU A 156 -9.03 -8.72 4.70
CA LEU A 156 -9.60 -7.46 4.19
C LEU A 156 -10.85 -7.04 4.97
N ARG A 157 -11.80 -7.95 5.21
CA ARG A 157 -13.00 -7.65 6.02
C ARG A 157 -12.65 -7.15 7.42
N ILE A 158 -11.67 -7.78 8.06
CA ILE A 158 -11.21 -7.37 9.39
C ILE A 158 -10.57 -5.98 9.33
N LYS A 159 -9.71 -5.73 8.34
CA LYS A 159 -9.06 -4.44 8.17
C LYS A 159 -10.06 -3.31 7.91
N PHE A 160 -11.01 -3.49 6.99
CA PHE A 160 -12.02 -2.46 6.72
C PHE A 160 -12.89 -2.17 7.93
N ARG A 161 -13.22 -3.19 8.73
CA ARG A 161 -13.94 -2.98 10.00
C ARG A 161 -13.11 -2.18 11.02
N GLN A 162 -11.80 -2.35 11.04
CA GLN A 162 -10.90 -1.56 11.89
C GLN A 162 -10.76 -0.12 11.39
N GLU A 163 -10.63 0.08 10.07
CA GLU A 163 -10.55 1.42 9.46
C GLU A 163 -11.84 2.21 9.65
N ASP A 164 -13.00 1.57 9.49
CA ASP A 164 -14.31 2.16 9.76
C ASP A 164 -14.42 2.64 11.22
N ARG A 165 -14.01 1.80 12.18
CA ARG A 165 -13.93 2.18 13.60
C ARG A 165 -12.94 3.31 13.88
N ALA A 166 -11.88 3.42 13.09
CA ALA A 166 -10.90 4.51 13.18
C ALA A 166 -11.36 5.80 12.46
N GLY A 167 -12.60 5.83 11.95
CA GLY A 167 -13.21 6.96 11.26
C GLY A 167 -12.75 7.12 9.81
N TYR A 168 -12.29 6.04 9.18
CA TYR A 168 -12.01 5.95 7.76
C TYR A 168 -13.04 4.98 7.13
N PRO A 169 -14.29 5.42 6.92
CA PRO A 169 -15.32 4.55 6.38
C PRO A 169 -14.89 4.06 5.00
N VAL A 170 -15.02 2.75 4.74
CA VAL A 170 -14.70 2.13 3.45
C VAL A 170 -16.00 1.94 2.68
N HIS A 171 -16.04 2.37 1.41
CA HIS A 171 -17.25 2.18 0.60
C HIS A 171 -17.38 0.73 0.16
N GLN A 172 -18.62 0.22 0.05
CA GLN A 172 -18.87 -1.16 -0.38
C GLN A 172 -18.29 -1.45 -1.77
N TRP A 173 -18.31 -0.48 -2.68
CA TRP A 173 -17.71 -0.59 -4.01
C TRP A 173 -16.18 -0.73 -3.97
N GLU A 174 -15.50 -0.10 -3.01
CA GLU A 174 -14.05 -0.27 -2.83
C GLU A 174 -13.73 -1.70 -2.38
N ALA A 175 -14.48 -2.20 -1.39
CA ALA A 175 -14.33 -3.58 -0.93
C ALA A 175 -14.61 -4.59 -2.04
N LEU A 176 -15.68 -4.38 -2.83
CA LEU A 176 -16.03 -5.22 -3.97
C LEU A 176 -14.93 -5.19 -5.05
N SER A 177 -14.39 -4.01 -5.36
CA SER A 177 -13.32 -3.86 -6.35
C SER A 177 -12.06 -4.62 -5.95
N ILE A 178 -11.71 -4.60 -4.66
CA ILE A 178 -10.59 -5.37 -4.13
C ILE A 178 -10.88 -6.88 -4.20
N TYR A 179 -12.12 -7.32 -4.00
CA TYR A 179 -12.46 -8.73 -4.16
C TYR A 179 -12.39 -9.19 -5.62
N CYS A 180 -12.95 -8.40 -6.55
CA CYS A 180 -12.87 -8.67 -7.99
C CYS A 180 -11.42 -8.66 -8.50
N ALA A 181 -10.55 -7.87 -7.88
CA ALA A 181 -9.13 -7.81 -8.20
C ALA A 181 -8.36 -9.12 -7.93
N VAL A 182 -8.69 -9.83 -6.84
CA VAL A 182 -7.97 -11.08 -6.47
C VAL A 182 -8.47 -12.29 -7.27
N LEU A 183 -9.74 -12.26 -7.71
CA LEU A 183 -10.42 -13.40 -8.28
C LEU A 183 -9.73 -14.01 -9.51
N PRO A 184 -9.32 -13.24 -10.54
CA PRO A 184 -8.69 -13.81 -11.73
C PRO A 184 -7.42 -14.61 -11.43
N TRP A 185 -6.64 -14.17 -10.44
CA TRP A 185 -5.35 -14.79 -10.10
C TRP A 185 -5.50 -16.15 -9.44
N VAL A 186 -6.54 -16.31 -8.63
CA VAL A 186 -6.86 -17.59 -8.00
C VAL A 186 -7.44 -18.56 -9.03
N CYS A 187 -8.22 -18.03 -9.98
CA CYS A 187 -8.77 -18.80 -11.09
C CYS A 187 -7.70 -19.30 -12.09
N MET A 188 -6.46 -18.78 -12.08
CA MET A 188 -5.38 -19.29 -12.96
C MET A 188 -5.13 -20.79 -12.76
N THR A 189 -5.22 -21.27 -11.53
CA THR A 189 -5.08 -22.71 -11.25
C THR A 189 -6.17 -23.55 -11.90
N ILE A 190 -7.38 -22.99 -12.02
CA ILE A 190 -8.51 -23.62 -12.71
C ILE A 190 -8.34 -23.52 -14.22
N PHE A 191 -7.91 -22.36 -14.73
CA PHE A 191 -7.75 -22.13 -16.16
C PHE A 191 -6.73 -23.09 -16.78
N SER A 192 -5.59 -23.26 -16.11
CA SER A 192 -4.57 -24.22 -16.53
C SER A 192 -5.08 -25.67 -16.48
N TYR A 193 -5.86 -26.05 -15.45
CA TYR A 193 -6.42 -27.41 -15.36
C TYR A 193 -7.52 -27.69 -16.41
N LEU A 194 -8.31 -26.68 -16.77
CA LEU A 194 -9.39 -26.79 -17.76
C LEU A 194 -8.93 -26.51 -19.19
N HIS A 195 -7.63 -26.28 -19.41
CA HIS A 195 -7.05 -25.91 -20.70
C HIS A 195 -7.78 -24.72 -21.36
N ILE A 196 -8.09 -23.69 -20.56
CA ILE A 196 -8.72 -22.48 -21.06
C ILE A 196 -7.77 -21.78 -22.05
N SER A 197 -8.33 -21.23 -23.12
CA SER A 197 -7.52 -20.54 -24.12
C SER A 197 -6.79 -19.34 -23.53
N GLN A 198 -5.51 -19.22 -23.83
CA GLN A 198 -4.60 -18.21 -23.29
C GLN A 198 -5.12 -16.77 -23.39
N TRP A 199 -5.77 -16.38 -24.49
CA TRP A 199 -6.29 -15.02 -24.64
C TRP A 199 -7.38 -14.68 -23.60
N ILE A 200 -8.15 -15.68 -23.13
CA ILE A 200 -9.14 -15.50 -22.06
C ILE A 200 -8.41 -15.31 -20.74
N GLU A 201 -7.37 -16.11 -20.48
CA GLU A 201 -6.56 -15.95 -19.26
C GLU A 201 -5.98 -14.54 -19.18
N VAL A 202 -5.32 -14.09 -20.26
CA VAL A 202 -4.76 -12.74 -20.40
C VAL A 202 -5.83 -11.66 -20.23
N LEU A 203 -7.00 -11.82 -20.84
CA LEU A 203 -8.09 -10.86 -20.68
C LEU A 203 -8.54 -10.77 -19.21
N CYS A 204 -8.79 -11.91 -18.58
CA CYS A 204 -9.22 -11.98 -17.18
C CYS A 204 -8.18 -11.40 -16.21
N THR A 205 -6.90 -11.76 -16.37
CA THR A 205 -5.83 -11.30 -15.50
C THR A 205 -5.59 -9.80 -15.63
N ASN A 206 -5.60 -9.26 -16.86
CA ASN A 206 -5.37 -7.83 -17.08
C ASN A 206 -6.56 -6.97 -16.64
N LEU A 207 -7.81 -7.42 -16.86
CA LEU A 207 -8.98 -6.77 -16.26
C LEU A 207 -8.93 -6.80 -14.73
N GLY A 208 -8.53 -7.93 -14.14
CA GLY A 208 -8.31 -8.06 -12.70
C GLY A 208 -7.25 -7.09 -12.18
N PHE A 209 -6.16 -6.90 -12.92
CA PHE A 209 -5.11 -5.96 -12.59
C PHE A 209 -5.58 -4.50 -12.67
N ILE A 210 -6.38 -4.15 -13.68
CA ILE A 210 -7.01 -2.82 -13.78
C ILE A 210 -7.92 -2.57 -12.57
N CYS A 211 -8.74 -3.54 -12.18
CA CYS A 211 -9.55 -3.47 -10.96
C CYS A 211 -8.69 -3.30 -9.71
N THR A 212 -7.57 -4.04 -9.62
CA THR A 212 -6.60 -3.93 -8.50
C THR A 212 -6.06 -2.51 -8.40
N THR A 213 -5.65 -1.97 -9.54
CA THR A 213 -5.05 -0.64 -9.65
C THR A 213 -6.06 0.44 -9.27
N ALA A 214 -7.27 0.39 -9.84
CA ALA A 214 -8.33 1.34 -9.54
C ALA A 214 -8.71 1.31 -8.05
N ALA A 215 -8.82 0.12 -7.47
CA ALA A 215 -9.14 -0.04 -6.06
C ALA A 215 -8.04 0.50 -5.13
N PHE A 216 -6.77 0.20 -5.45
CA PHE A 216 -5.63 0.66 -4.65
C PHE A 216 -5.49 2.18 -4.70
N ILE A 217 -5.60 2.79 -5.89
CA ILE A 217 -5.53 4.25 -6.06
C ILE A 217 -6.71 4.92 -5.35
N SER A 218 -7.94 4.40 -5.51
CA SER A 218 -9.13 4.96 -4.86
C SER A 218 -9.00 4.94 -3.34
N HIS A 219 -8.56 3.81 -2.78
CA HIS A 219 -8.32 3.67 -1.35
C HIS A 219 -7.24 4.64 -0.84
N ALA A 220 -6.11 4.75 -1.55
CA ALA A 220 -5.01 5.64 -1.20
C ALA A 220 -5.43 7.13 -1.21
N VAL A 221 -6.07 7.57 -2.30
CA VAL A 221 -6.55 8.96 -2.47
C VAL A 221 -7.56 9.32 -1.39
N ARG A 222 -8.48 8.41 -1.07
CA ARG A 222 -9.50 8.66 -0.04
C ARG A 222 -8.89 8.81 1.34
N LYS A 223 -7.99 7.89 1.70
CA LYS A 223 -7.30 7.93 2.99
C LYS A 223 -6.52 9.24 3.15
N GLU A 224 -5.87 9.69 2.08
CA GLU A 224 -5.15 10.96 2.06
C GLU A 224 -6.09 12.16 2.21
N LYS A 225 -7.22 12.18 1.50
CA LYS A 225 -8.24 13.24 1.65
C LYS A 225 -8.78 13.35 3.08
N ILE A 226 -9.03 12.21 3.75
CA ILE A 226 -9.50 12.19 5.14
C ILE A 226 -8.40 12.70 6.07
N ASN A 227 -7.15 12.24 5.89
CA ASN A 227 -6.02 12.72 6.68
C ASN A 227 -5.82 14.24 6.54
N ARG A 228 -5.90 14.76 5.32
CA ARG A 228 -5.77 16.19 5.04
C ARG A 228 -6.87 17.00 5.72
N ARG A 229 -8.13 16.57 5.63
CA ARG A 229 -9.25 17.22 6.35
C ARG A 229 -9.06 17.21 7.86
N ARG A 230 -8.64 16.08 8.44
CA ARG A 230 -8.36 16.01 9.89
C ARG A 230 -7.22 16.93 10.30
N LEU A 231 -6.18 17.06 9.47
CA LEU A 231 -5.09 17.99 9.71
C LEU A 231 -5.58 19.45 9.64
N GLU A 232 -6.43 19.76 8.67
CA GLU A 232 -7.10 21.07 8.55
C GLU A 232 -7.98 21.34 9.79
N GLU A 233 -8.80 20.39 10.23
CA GLU A 233 -9.63 20.49 11.44
C GLU A 233 -8.77 20.71 12.70
N LEU A 234 -7.66 19.98 12.86
CA LEU A 234 -6.70 20.20 13.95
C LEU A 234 -6.02 21.57 13.88
N SER A 235 -5.84 22.12 12.67
CA SER A 235 -5.26 23.45 12.48
C SER A 235 -6.25 24.57 12.78
N VAL A 236 -7.55 24.37 12.49
CA VAL A 236 -8.64 25.32 12.79
C VAL A 236 -9.07 25.23 14.26
N ALA A 237 -8.93 24.06 14.89
CA ALA A 237 -9.18 23.87 16.32
C ALA A 237 -8.06 24.44 17.20
N ARG A 238 -6.94 24.91 16.62
CA ARG A 238 -6.06 25.81 17.35
C ARG A 238 -6.75 27.17 17.41
N PRO A 239 -6.79 27.84 18.57
CA PRO A 239 -7.29 29.21 18.65
C PRO A 239 -6.58 30.06 17.60
N SER A 240 -7.32 30.96 16.96
CA SER A 240 -6.67 31.94 16.10
C SER A 240 -5.65 32.73 16.93
N ASP A 241 -4.63 33.29 16.27
CA ASP A 241 -3.70 34.17 16.98
C ASP A 241 -4.45 35.31 17.69
N GLU A 242 -5.58 35.76 17.14
CA GLU A 242 -6.45 36.75 17.76
C GLU A 242 -7.09 36.25 19.07
N GLU A 243 -7.61 35.01 19.11
CA GLU A 243 -8.20 34.43 20.32
C GLU A 243 -7.16 34.22 21.42
N PHE A 244 -5.97 33.74 21.06
CA PHE A 244 -4.85 33.60 21.99
C PHE A 244 -4.44 34.97 22.58
N GLU A 245 -4.32 35.99 21.74
CA GLU A 245 -4.00 37.35 22.19
C GLU A 245 -5.10 37.97 23.06
N GLN A 246 -6.38 37.70 22.75
CA GLN A 246 -7.50 38.10 23.63
C GLN A 246 -7.45 37.39 24.99
N ASN A 247 -7.10 36.11 25.01
CA ASN A 247 -7.00 35.34 26.24
C ASN A 247 -5.83 35.78 27.13
N LEU A 248 -4.73 36.26 26.55
CA LEU A 248 -3.64 36.87 27.31
C LEU A 248 -4.11 38.10 28.12
N ASN A 249 -5.02 38.89 27.55
CA ASN A 249 -5.57 40.09 28.20
C ASN A 249 -6.50 39.78 29.39
N ARG A 250 -6.93 38.52 29.56
CA ARG A 250 -7.75 38.11 30.71
C ARG A 250 -6.94 37.96 32.00
N TYR A 251 -5.61 37.99 31.89
CA TYR A 251 -4.69 37.85 33.01
C TYR A 251 -3.78 39.08 33.11
N ASN A 252 -3.32 39.39 34.32
CA ASN A 252 -2.41 40.51 34.57
C ASN A 252 -0.94 40.14 34.28
N PHE A 253 -0.66 39.63 33.08
CA PHE A 253 0.72 39.37 32.64
C PHE A 253 1.45 40.67 32.32
N SER A 254 2.74 40.73 32.65
CA SER A 254 3.61 41.82 32.19
C SER A 254 4.01 41.60 30.73
N ASN A 255 4.45 42.66 30.06
CA ASN A 255 4.95 42.58 28.68
C ASN A 255 6.03 41.51 28.49
N ARG A 256 6.92 41.35 29.48
CA ARG A 256 7.98 40.34 29.45
C ARG A 256 7.45 38.92 29.63
N GLU A 257 6.42 38.74 30.46
CA GLU A 257 5.75 37.45 30.62
C GLU A 257 4.98 37.06 29.35
N ILE A 258 4.31 38.01 28.69
CA ILE A 258 3.62 37.80 27.41
C ILE A 258 4.62 37.33 26.33
N GLU A 259 5.77 37.98 26.23
CA GLU A 259 6.83 37.59 25.30
C GLU A 259 7.32 36.16 25.54
N ILE A 260 7.51 35.78 26.81
CA ILE A 260 7.88 34.42 27.20
C ILE A 260 6.75 33.42 26.89
N ILE A 261 5.49 33.76 27.15
CA ILE A 261 4.33 32.93 26.85
C ILE A 261 4.23 32.65 25.33
N ARG A 262 4.45 33.66 24.47
CA ARG A 262 4.48 33.48 23.01
C ARG A 262 5.59 32.52 22.58
N LEU A 263 6.79 32.65 23.14
CA LEU A 263 7.88 31.71 22.83
C LEU A 263 7.61 30.29 23.35
N LEU A 264 6.95 30.15 24.50
CA LEU A 264 6.48 28.87 25.01
C LEU A 264 5.39 28.27 24.10
N ARG A 265 4.48 29.06 23.52
CA ARG A 265 3.49 28.58 22.54
C ARG A 265 4.17 28.00 21.29
N MET A 266 5.28 28.61 20.85
CA MET A 266 6.06 28.15 19.69
C MET A 266 6.92 26.89 19.93
N GLY A 267 6.85 26.26 21.10
CA GLY A 267 7.61 25.02 21.36
C GLY A 267 8.93 25.22 22.10
N ASN A 268 9.47 26.44 22.17
CA ASN A 268 10.80 26.71 22.73
C ASN A 268 10.95 26.23 24.20
N SER A 269 12.12 25.68 24.49
CA SER A 269 12.61 25.35 25.84
C SER A 269 13.04 26.60 26.59
N LYS A 270 13.16 26.52 27.92
CA LYS A 270 13.61 27.65 28.74
C LYS A 270 15.01 28.15 28.34
N GLN A 271 15.87 27.25 27.85
CA GLN A 271 17.21 27.57 27.37
C GLN A 271 17.15 28.36 26.06
N GLU A 272 16.40 27.89 25.07
CA GLU A 272 16.20 28.61 23.80
C GLU A 272 15.55 29.99 24.01
N ILE A 273 14.61 30.10 24.96
CA ILE A 273 14.01 31.38 25.34
C ILE A 273 15.07 32.32 25.94
N SER A 274 15.94 31.78 26.80
CA SER A 274 16.98 32.57 27.46
C SER A 274 17.99 33.14 26.46
N GLU A 275 18.34 32.37 25.44
CA GLU A 275 19.19 32.79 24.32
C GLU A 275 18.51 33.86 23.47
N LYS A 276 17.25 33.64 23.05
CA LYS A 276 16.48 34.59 22.23
C LYS A 276 16.24 35.93 22.93
N LEU A 277 16.02 35.90 24.24
CA LEU A 277 15.69 37.06 25.04
C LEU A 277 16.92 37.71 25.71
N PHE A 278 18.11 37.15 25.49
CA PHE A 278 19.39 37.58 26.07
C PHE A 278 19.34 37.74 27.60
N ILE A 279 18.76 36.76 28.29
CA ILE A 279 18.66 36.71 29.76
C ILE A 279 19.07 35.35 30.31
N ALA A 280 19.37 35.24 31.60
CA ALA A 280 19.70 33.96 32.21
C ALA A 280 18.51 32.97 32.20
N THR A 281 18.78 31.68 32.01
CA THR A 281 17.76 30.61 32.04
C THR A 281 17.03 30.53 33.39
N ALA A 282 17.70 30.89 34.49
CA ALA A 282 17.09 31.03 35.81
C ALA A 282 16.04 32.15 35.84
N THR A 283 16.29 33.27 35.15
CA THR A 283 15.34 34.39 35.01
C THR A 283 14.11 33.96 34.22
N VAL A 284 14.29 33.22 33.12
CA VAL A 284 13.16 32.61 32.37
C VAL A 284 12.35 31.69 33.28
N SER A 285 13.01 30.83 34.07
CA SER A 285 12.33 29.91 34.99
C SER A 285 11.48 30.65 36.02
N ARG A 286 11.98 31.76 36.57
CA ARG A 286 11.23 32.62 37.49
C ARG A 286 10.03 33.29 36.83
N HIS A 287 10.17 33.79 35.60
CA HIS A 287 9.03 34.30 34.85
C HIS A 287 7.97 33.22 34.58
N VAL A 288 8.37 32.00 34.18
CA VAL A 288 7.44 30.88 33.95
C VAL A 288 6.68 30.53 35.23
N GLN A 289 7.34 30.55 36.39
CA GLN A 289 6.68 30.32 37.67
C GLN A 289 5.64 31.40 37.99
N ASN A 290 5.96 32.67 37.75
CA ASN A 290 5.02 33.78 37.93
C ASN A 290 3.84 33.69 36.95
N ILE A 291 4.09 33.27 35.71
CA ILE A 291 3.05 33.03 34.70
C ILE A 291 2.08 31.95 35.19
N HIS A 292 2.62 30.81 35.65
CA HIS A 292 1.81 29.71 36.18
C HIS A 292 0.97 30.16 37.38
N TYR A 293 1.56 30.96 38.28
CA TYR A 293 0.85 31.53 39.43
C TYR A 293 -0.29 32.46 38.99
N LYS A 294 -0.03 33.41 38.09
CA LYS A 294 -1.03 34.36 37.57
C LYS A 294 -2.15 33.69 36.77
N ALA A 295 -1.84 32.58 36.11
CA ALA A 295 -2.79 31.80 35.32
C ALA A 295 -3.48 30.70 36.13
N GLU A 296 -3.09 30.50 37.40
CA GLU A 296 -3.56 29.42 38.28
C GLU A 296 -3.46 28.03 37.66
N VAL A 297 -2.29 27.70 37.09
CA VAL A 297 -2.02 26.41 36.42
C VAL A 297 -0.74 25.77 36.94
N GLY A 298 -0.67 24.45 36.96
CA GLY A 298 0.48 23.71 37.48
C GLY A 298 1.62 23.53 36.48
N ASN A 299 1.34 23.59 35.17
CA ASN A 299 2.33 23.30 34.14
C ASN A 299 2.04 23.99 32.80
N ARG A 300 3.02 23.91 31.89
CA ARG A 300 2.97 24.51 30.55
C ARG A 300 1.80 24.00 29.70
N ILE A 301 1.46 22.70 29.80
CA ILE A 301 0.38 22.12 28.98
C ILE A 301 -0.96 22.72 29.41
N GLU A 302 -1.18 22.83 30.72
CA GLU A 302 -2.37 23.44 31.29
C GLU A 302 -2.45 24.94 30.98
N LEU A 303 -1.33 25.66 31.07
CA LEU A 303 -1.24 27.06 30.63
C LEU A 303 -1.68 27.23 29.16
N MET A 304 -1.13 26.41 28.25
CA MET A 304 -1.47 26.49 26.84
C MET A 304 -2.93 26.14 26.63
N ARG A 305 -3.45 25.07 27.23
CA ARG A 305 -4.88 24.73 27.14
C ARG A 305 -5.78 25.89 27.58
N ARG A 306 -5.44 26.59 28.67
CA ARG A 306 -6.25 27.69 29.20
C ARG A 306 -6.24 28.92 28.29
N LEU A 307 -5.07 29.25 27.74
CA LEU A 307 -4.91 30.37 26.81
C LEU A 307 -5.39 30.02 25.38
N GLU A 308 -5.48 28.74 25.05
CA GLU A 308 -5.89 28.25 23.74
C GLU A 308 -7.34 27.77 23.66
N SER A 309 -8.09 27.78 24.77
CA SER A 309 -9.51 27.41 24.77
C SER A 309 -10.39 28.58 24.29
N SER A 310 -11.32 28.30 23.38
CA SER A 310 -12.38 29.24 22.98
C SER A 310 -13.41 29.47 24.10
N TYR A 311 -13.43 28.62 25.14
CA TYR A 311 -14.26 28.76 26.34
C TYR A 311 -13.43 28.42 27.59
N PRO A 312 -12.82 29.40 28.27
CA PRO A 312 -12.11 29.13 29.51
C PRO A 312 -13.12 28.84 30.63
N ASP A 313 -12.90 27.73 31.34
CA ASP A 313 -13.63 27.38 32.55
C ASP A 313 -13.55 28.54 33.55
N LYS A 314 -14.73 28.95 34.05
CA LYS A 314 -14.90 29.99 35.08
C LYS A 314 -14.32 29.55 36.42
#